data_AF-A0A091AQZ0-F1
#
_entry.id   AF-A0A091AQZ0-F1
#
_cell.length_a   1.000
_cell.length_b   1.000
_cell.length_c   1.000
_cell.angle_alpha   90.00
_cell.angle_beta   90.00
_cell.angle_gamma   90.00
#
_symmetry.space_group_name_H-M   'P 1'
#
loop_
_entity.id
_entity.type
_entity.pdbx_description
1 polymer ?
#
loop_
_entity_poly.entity_id
_entity_poly.type
_entity_poly.pdbx_seq_one_letter_code
_entity_poly.pdbx_strand_id
1 'polypeptide(L)'
;MKMPTKILFFLTLALAPACATACRQLQPDVRFELAQTVVVGWVSSATMQDLESLPPGSDDFAAFDKVIDGNRDLRIVVTETRKGHATNRLSIKVGLCTGSFINAGQRVIAYQSTDGSWSVSDLPMDSAEK
;
A
#
# COMPACT_ATOMS: atom_id res chain seq x y z
N MET A 1 10.72 -58.86 24.06
CA MET A 1 11.38 -57.59 24.46
C MET A 1 12.44 -57.23 23.42
N LYS A 2 12.18 -56.23 22.59
CA LYS A 2 13.14 -55.54 21.71
C LYS A 2 12.42 -54.28 21.19
N MET A 3 12.73 -53.12 21.76
CA MET A 3 12.30 -51.81 21.25
C MET A 3 13.31 -51.35 20.19
N PRO A 4 12.86 -50.95 19.00
CA PRO A 4 13.66 -50.07 18.16
C PRO A 4 13.26 -48.60 18.43
N THR A 5 14.11 -47.93 19.19
CA THR A 5 14.21 -46.47 19.26
C THR A 5 14.48 -45.93 17.86
N LYS A 6 13.52 -45.20 17.27
CA LYS A 6 13.74 -44.42 16.05
C LYS A 6 13.53 -42.94 16.36
N ILE A 7 14.64 -42.33 16.74
CA ILE A 7 15.17 -41.06 16.25
C ILE A 7 14.11 -40.06 15.75
N LEU A 8 13.94 -39.00 16.56
CA LEU A 8 13.58 -37.63 16.19
C LEU A 8 13.49 -37.37 14.68
N PHE A 9 12.28 -37.14 14.19
CA PHE A 9 12.08 -36.41 12.93
C PHE A 9 12.01 -34.91 13.27
N PHE A 10 13.17 -34.31 13.50
CA PHE A 10 13.35 -32.86 13.40
C PHE A 10 13.83 -32.54 11.98
N LEU A 11 13.42 -31.38 11.48
CA LEU A 11 13.65 -30.81 10.14
C LEU A 11 12.69 -31.27 9.04
N THR A 12 11.70 -30.41 8.75
CA THR A 12 11.71 -29.61 7.52
C THR A 12 10.72 -28.45 7.67
N LEU A 13 11.06 -27.51 8.56
CA LEU A 13 10.49 -26.17 8.53
C LEU A 13 11.19 -25.37 7.42
N ALA A 14 10.96 -25.73 6.16
CA ALA A 14 11.67 -25.11 5.04
C ALA A 14 10.86 -25.16 3.73
N LEU A 15 9.58 -24.81 3.77
CA LEU A 15 8.81 -24.39 2.60
C LEU A 15 7.83 -23.28 3.00
N ALA A 16 8.36 -22.16 3.49
CA ALA A 16 7.67 -20.88 3.41
C ALA A 16 8.47 -20.02 2.42
N PRO A 17 8.19 -20.07 1.11
CA PRO A 17 8.76 -19.10 0.20
C PRO A 17 8.13 -17.73 0.51
N ALA A 18 8.96 -16.81 0.99
CA ALA A 18 9.04 -15.42 0.52
C ALA A 18 7.82 -14.47 0.55
N CYS A 19 6.73 -14.72 1.29
CA CYS A 19 5.61 -13.76 1.36
C CYS A 19 5.41 -13.09 2.74
N ALA A 20 6.49 -12.65 3.37
CA ALA A 20 6.42 -11.71 4.49
C ALA A 20 7.24 -10.46 4.18
N THR A 21 6.97 -9.81 3.05
CA THR A 21 7.23 -8.37 2.89
C THR A 21 6.29 -7.62 3.84
N ALA A 22 6.58 -7.69 5.14
CA ALA A 22 5.90 -6.88 6.14
C ALA A 22 6.23 -5.42 5.84
N CYS A 23 5.26 -4.67 5.33
CA CYS A 23 5.41 -3.24 5.09
C CYS A 23 5.81 -2.56 6.39
N ARG A 24 7.01 -1.94 6.42
CA ARG A 24 7.45 -1.20 7.59
C ARG A 24 6.75 0.15 7.61
N GLN A 25 5.60 0.23 8.24
CA GLN A 25 4.85 1.47 8.36
C GLN A 25 5.47 2.35 9.43
N LEU A 26 6.06 3.48 9.00
CA LEU A 26 6.58 4.51 9.90
C LEU A 26 5.41 5.19 10.64
N GLN A 27 5.65 5.61 11.88
CA GLN A 27 4.69 6.40 12.65
C GLN A 27 4.37 7.72 11.91
N PRO A 28 3.13 8.23 12.01
CA PRO A 28 2.70 9.43 11.28
C PRO A 28 3.62 10.66 11.51
N ASP A 29 4.06 10.89 12.74
CA ASP A 29 4.91 12.04 13.08
C ASP A 29 6.28 11.95 12.40
N VAL A 30 6.90 10.77 12.45
CA VAL A 30 8.19 10.51 11.77
C VAL A 30 8.05 10.67 10.26
N ARG A 31 6.94 10.20 9.67
CA ARG A 31 6.67 10.41 8.23
C ARG A 31 6.51 11.87 7.89
N PHE A 32 5.83 12.64 8.73
CA PHE A 32 5.64 14.07 8.54
C PHE A 32 6.96 14.84 8.60
N GLU A 33 7.85 14.48 9.53
CA GLU A 33 9.18 15.07 9.65
C GLU A 33 10.03 14.82 8.40
N LEU A 34 10.08 13.57 7.93
CA LEU A 34 10.90 13.15 6.79
C LEU A 34 10.34 13.60 5.43
N ALA A 35 9.02 13.82 5.32
CA ALA A 35 8.40 14.22 4.06
C ALA A 35 8.77 15.65 3.66
N GLN A 36 8.97 15.91 2.37
CA GLN A 36 9.12 17.27 1.84
C GLN A 36 7.76 17.95 1.61
N THR A 37 6.77 17.17 1.20
CA THR A 37 5.41 17.63 0.94
C THR A 37 4.41 16.73 1.67
N VAL A 38 3.43 17.32 2.34
CA VAL A 38 2.33 16.60 2.97
C VAL A 38 1.02 17.28 2.60
N VAL A 39 0.11 16.51 2.00
CA VAL A 39 -1.20 16.99 1.56
C VAL A 39 -2.31 16.07 2.06
N VAL A 40 -3.50 16.64 2.24
CA VAL A 40 -4.73 15.93 2.57
C VAL A 40 -5.76 16.19 1.48
N GLY A 41 -6.51 15.17 1.10
CA GLY A 41 -7.49 15.28 0.04
C GLY A 41 -8.39 14.06 -0.11
N TRP A 42 -9.18 14.07 -1.17
CA TRP A 42 -10.09 12.99 -1.53
C TRP A 42 -9.61 12.27 -2.78
N VAL A 43 -9.64 10.95 -2.75
CA VAL A 43 -9.28 10.13 -3.91
C VAL A 43 -10.43 10.18 -4.91
N SER A 44 -10.18 10.78 -6.07
CA SER A 44 -11.13 10.87 -7.18
C SER A 44 -11.10 9.64 -8.10
N SER A 45 -9.96 8.95 -8.20
CA SER A 45 -9.83 7.69 -8.93
C SER A 45 -8.69 6.84 -8.38
N ALA A 46 -8.84 5.52 -8.46
CA ALA A 46 -7.82 4.54 -8.11
C ALA A 46 -7.82 3.40 -9.14
N THR A 47 -6.84 3.37 -10.03
CA THR A 47 -6.76 2.41 -11.14
C THR A 47 -5.51 1.54 -11.04
N MET A 48 -5.55 0.34 -11.61
CA MET A 48 -4.40 -0.57 -11.66
C MET A 48 -4.24 -1.07 -13.09
N GLN A 49 -3.31 -0.46 -13.83
CA GLN A 49 -3.16 -0.70 -15.28
C GLN A 49 -2.88 -2.17 -15.60
N ASP A 50 -2.14 -2.86 -14.73
CA ASP A 50 -1.78 -4.26 -14.94
C ASP A 50 -3.01 -5.19 -14.89
N LEU A 51 -4.04 -4.84 -14.11
CA LEU A 51 -5.30 -5.59 -14.08
C LEU A 51 -6.14 -5.35 -15.33
N GLU A 52 -6.12 -4.12 -15.85
CA GLU A 52 -6.83 -3.75 -17.09
C GLU A 52 -6.25 -4.47 -18.32
N SER A 53 -5.00 -4.94 -18.23
CA SER A 53 -4.32 -5.67 -19.29
C SER A 53 -4.59 -7.18 -19.33
N LEU A 54 -5.31 -7.72 -18.34
CA LEU A 54 -5.56 -9.16 -18.27
C LEU A 54 -6.49 -9.62 -19.40
N PRO A 55 -6.11 -10.64 -20.18
CA PRO A 55 -6.94 -11.15 -21.24
C PRO A 55 -8.24 -11.77 -20.70
N PRO A 56 -9.34 -11.74 -21.47
CA PRO A 56 -10.57 -12.44 -21.09
C PRO A 56 -10.31 -13.93 -20.82
N GLY A 57 -10.83 -14.44 -19.71
CA GLY A 57 -10.62 -15.82 -19.28
C GLY A 57 -9.37 -16.06 -18.41
N SER A 58 -8.68 -15.01 -17.99
CA SER A 58 -7.64 -15.11 -16.94
C SER A 58 -8.24 -15.65 -15.64
N ASP A 59 -7.48 -16.49 -14.94
CA ASP A 59 -7.89 -17.02 -13.64
C ASP A 59 -7.68 -16.01 -12.49
N ASP A 60 -8.32 -16.27 -11.35
CA ASP A 60 -8.25 -15.42 -10.16
C ASP A 60 -6.81 -15.31 -9.61
N PHE A 61 -5.95 -16.30 -9.88
CA PHE A 61 -4.56 -16.30 -9.44
C PHE A 61 -3.72 -15.29 -10.22
N ALA A 62 -3.86 -15.26 -11.55
CA ALA A 62 -3.22 -14.27 -12.40
C ALA A 62 -3.68 -12.84 -12.04
N ALA A 63 -4.95 -12.66 -11.69
CA ALA A 63 -5.45 -11.39 -11.17
C ALA A 63 -4.79 -11.01 -9.84
N PHE A 64 -4.63 -11.96 -8.93
CA PHE A 64 -4.03 -11.74 -7.62
C PHE A 64 -2.53 -11.40 -7.69
N ASP A 65 -1.77 -12.08 -8.54
CA ASP A 65 -0.36 -11.77 -8.78
C ASP A 65 -0.19 -10.33 -9.28
N LYS A 66 -1.08 -9.87 -10.19
CA LYS A 66 -1.07 -8.47 -10.63
C LYS A 66 -1.44 -7.48 -9.54
N VAL A 67 -2.24 -7.86 -8.54
CA VAL A 67 -2.55 -6.99 -7.38
C VAL A 67 -1.36 -6.86 -6.44
N ILE A 68 -0.59 -7.94 -6.23
CA ILE A 68 0.57 -7.94 -5.34
C ILE A 68 1.72 -7.13 -5.95
N ASP A 69 2.00 -7.35 -7.23
CA ASP A 69 3.14 -6.72 -7.92
C ASP A 69 2.79 -5.37 -8.57
N GLY A 70 1.49 -5.09 -8.72
CA GLY A 70 0.98 -3.94 -9.46
C GLY A 70 1.10 -2.63 -8.69
N ASN A 71 1.49 -1.58 -9.42
CA ASN A 71 1.34 -0.21 -8.95
C ASN A 71 -0.08 0.29 -9.24
N ARG A 72 -0.65 1.04 -8.30
CA ARG A 72 -1.92 1.76 -8.49
C ARG A 72 -1.67 3.22 -8.80
N ASP A 73 -2.38 3.71 -9.80
CA ASP A 73 -2.46 5.14 -10.10
C ASP A 73 -3.60 5.75 -9.27
N LEU A 74 -3.27 6.69 -8.39
CA LEU A 74 -4.23 7.45 -7.59
C LEU A 74 -4.31 8.88 -8.11
N ARG A 75 -5.54 9.40 -8.23
CA ARG A 75 -5.79 10.84 -8.42
C ARG A 75 -6.47 11.41 -7.20
N ILE A 76 -5.85 12.40 -6.58
CA ILE A 76 -6.30 13.02 -5.34
C ILE A 76 -6.64 14.48 -5.63
N VAL A 77 -7.86 14.88 -5.25
CA VAL A 77 -8.25 16.29 -5.16
C VAL A 77 -7.80 16.79 -3.80
N VAL A 78 -6.82 17.69 -3.79
CA VAL A 78 -6.21 18.17 -2.55
C VAL A 78 -7.09 19.26 -1.95
N THR A 79 -7.39 19.11 -0.67
CA THR A 79 -8.21 20.06 0.10
C THR A 79 -7.38 20.87 1.09
N GLU A 80 -6.22 20.34 1.51
CA GLU A 80 -5.36 20.96 2.51
C GLU A 80 -3.89 20.59 2.21
N THR A 81 -2.99 21.58 2.30
CA THR A 81 -1.54 21.34 2.28
C THR A 81 -0.98 21.60 3.67
N ARG A 82 -0.41 20.57 4.30
CA ARG A 82 0.15 20.64 5.65
C ARG A 82 1.64 20.98 5.66
N LYS A 83 2.36 20.63 4.59
CA LYS A 83 3.80 20.88 4.43
C LYS A 83 4.15 20.96 2.95
N GLY A 84 5.13 21.80 2.62
CA GLY A 84 5.65 21.91 1.24
C GLY A 84 4.80 22.83 0.37
N HIS A 85 4.85 22.60 -0.94
CA HIS A 85 4.17 23.46 -1.92
C HIS A 85 2.69 23.13 -2.04
N ALA A 86 1.85 24.17 -2.09
CA ALA A 86 0.42 24.01 -2.27
C ALA A 86 0.10 23.49 -3.68
N THR A 87 -0.75 22.48 -3.76
CA THR A 87 -1.30 21.97 -5.01
C THR A 87 -2.79 21.67 -4.85
N ASN A 88 -3.54 21.77 -5.94
CA ASN A 88 -4.99 21.49 -5.94
C ASN A 88 -5.29 20.06 -6.39
N ARG A 89 -4.34 19.41 -7.07
CA ARG A 89 -4.50 18.05 -7.61
C ARG A 89 -3.17 17.31 -7.54
N LEU A 90 -3.26 16.02 -7.27
CA LEU A 90 -2.12 15.13 -7.18
C LEU A 90 -2.42 13.83 -7.94
N SER A 91 -1.53 13.44 -8.85
CA SER A 91 -1.59 12.16 -9.56
C SER A 91 -0.32 11.38 -9.25
N ILE A 92 -0.44 10.21 -8.61
CA ILE A 92 0.69 9.47 -8.05
C ILE A 92 0.55 7.98 -8.28
N LYS A 93 1.70 7.30 -8.34
CA LYS A 93 1.81 5.84 -8.33
C LYS A 93 2.17 5.36 -6.94
N VAL A 94 1.43 4.36 -6.45
CA VAL A 94 1.68 3.71 -5.16
C VAL A 94 1.76 2.21 -5.34
N GLY A 95 2.63 1.55 -4.58
CA GLY A 95 2.74 0.09 -4.53
C GLY A 95 2.01 -0.49 -3.32
N LEU A 96 2.18 -1.79 -3.12
CA LEU A 96 1.55 -2.57 -2.04
C LEU A 96 1.65 -1.85 -0.69
N CYS A 97 2.86 -1.47 -0.29
CA CYS A 97 3.16 -0.88 1.01
C CYS A 97 2.97 0.64 1.11
N THR A 98 2.69 1.33 0.01
CA THR A 98 2.63 2.80 -0.01
C THR A 98 1.25 3.34 -0.32
N GLY A 99 0.23 2.50 -0.44
CA GLY A 99 -1.16 2.95 -0.60
C GLY A 99 -2.02 2.10 -1.54
N SER A 100 -1.60 0.89 -1.92
CA SER A 100 -2.36 0.01 -2.82
C SER A 100 -3.80 -0.26 -2.39
N PHE A 101 -4.11 -0.21 -1.09
CA PHE A 101 -5.46 -0.48 -0.59
C PHE A 101 -6.38 0.74 -0.57
N ILE A 102 -5.89 1.91 -1.02
CA ILE A 102 -6.66 3.14 -1.12
C ILE A 102 -7.56 3.11 -2.35
N ASN A 103 -8.83 3.43 -2.15
CA ASN A 103 -9.88 3.42 -3.16
C ASN A 103 -10.47 4.83 -3.39
N ALA A 104 -11.16 5.00 -4.51
CA ALA A 104 -11.89 6.22 -4.81
C ALA A 104 -12.94 6.51 -3.74
N GLY A 105 -13.12 7.79 -3.42
CA GLY A 105 -14.01 8.27 -2.37
C GLY A 105 -13.40 8.29 -0.97
N GLN A 106 -12.19 7.75 -0.76
CA GLN A 106 -11.53 7.83 0.55
C GLN A 106 -10.85 9.18 0.77
N ARG A 107 -10.89 9.66 2.01
CA ARG A 107 -10.10 10.79 2.46
C ARG A 107 -8.73 10.30 2.91
N VAL A 108 -7.68 10.95 2.43
CA VAL A 108 -6.31 10.45 2.59
C VAL A 108 -5.36 11.56 2.98
N ILE A 109 -4.25 11.14 3.58
CA ILE A 109 -3.04 11.94 3.73
C ILE A 109 -1.93 11.33 2.87
N ALA A 110 -1.29 12.16 2.05
CA ALA A 110 -0.21 11.77 1.15
C ALA A 110 1.09 12.49 1.54
N TYR A 111 2.17 11.72 1.57
CA TYR A 111 3.51 12.15 1.95
C TYR A 111 4.46 11.92 0.78
N GLN A 112 5.19 12.97 0.41
CA GLN A 112 6.27 12.89 -0.56
C GLN A 112 7.61 12.80 0.17
N SER A 113 8.32 11.71 -0.06
CA SER A 113 9.69 11.51 0.41
C SER A 113 10.67 12.40 -0.36
N THR A 114 11.89 12.54 0.16
CA THR A 114 12.98 13.32 -0.48
C THR A 114 13.44 12.75 -1.82
N ASP A 115 13.22 11.46 -2.06
CA ASP A 115 13.48 10.78 -3.34
C ASP A 115 12.35 10.99 -4.38
N GLY A 116 11.32 11.76 -4.02
CA GLY A 116 10.15 12.03 -4.85
C GLY A 116 9.07 10.94 -4.82
N SER A 117 9.30 9.82 -4.12
CA SER A 117 8.31 8.76 -3.96
C SER A 117 7.14 9.20 -3.08
N TRP A 118 5.97 8.64 -3.36
CA TRP A 118 4.75 8.95 -2.64
C TRP A 118 4.29 7.77 -1.79
N SER A 119 3.80 8.11 -0.60
CA SER A 119 3.07 7.18 0.26
C SER A 119 1.79 7.81 0.74
N VAL A 120 0.72 7.01 0.78
CA VAL A 120 -0.65 7.44 1.06
C VAL A 120 -1.19 6.59 2.18
N SER A 121 -1.96 7.20 3.07
CA SER A 121 -2.67 6.50 4.13
C SER A 121 -4.08 7.04 4.26
N ASP A 122 -4.99 6.17 4.66
CA ASP A 122 -6.35 6.56 4.99
C ASP A 122 -6.31 7.57 6.14
N LEU A 123 -7.08 8.64 5.99
CA LEU A 123 -7.26 9.65 7.02
C LEU A 123 -8.75 9.69 7.35
N PRO A 124 -9.20 8.81 8.26
CA PRO A 124 -10.61 8.74 8.62
C PRO A 124 -11.10 10.12 9.06
N MET A 125 -12.36 10.42 8.75
CA MET A 125 -12.97 11.63 9.29
C MET A 125 -13.08 11.45 10.81
N ASP A 126 -12.56 12.41 11.57
CA ASP A 126 -12.76 12.42 13.01
C ASP A 126 -14.27 12.34 13.25
N SER A 127 -14.71 11.34 14.00
CA SER A 127 -16.10 11.11 14.36
C SER A 127 -16.56 12.12 15.41
N ALA A 128 -16.39 13.41 15.13
CA ALA A 128 -16.67 14.52 16.02
C ALA A 128 -17.38 15.66 15.26
N GLU A 129 -18.58 15.35 14.77
CA GLU A 129 -19.65 16.36 14.62
C GLU A 129 -20.99 15.64 14.81
N LYS A 130 -21.37 15.49 16.08
CA LYS A 130 -22.75 15.27 16.52
C LYS A 130 -23.01 16.12 17.75
#